data_AF-A0AAD9PXY7-F1
#
_entry.id   AF-A0AAD9PXY7-F1
#
_cell.length_a   1.000
_cell.length_b   1.000
_cell.length_c   1.000
_cell.angle_alpha   90.00
_cell.angle_beta   90.00
_cell.angle_gamma   90.00
#
_symmetry.space_group_name_H-M   'P 1'
#
loop_
_entity.id
_entity.type
_entity.pdbx_description
1 polymer ?
#
loop_
_entity_poly.entity_id
_entity_poly.type
_entity_poly.pdbx_seq_one_letter_code
_entity_poly.pdbx_strand_id
1 'polypeptide(L)'
;MEIGEQTRTTLSTLEPNQQKIPLQGVRAFLQSTTKYLVTRLPIGDTFVRDLTVLHPKMQEVECGERCIRRIAQKLPQVIKDDQIPSVVDEWKLYQHQEIPEDWYKTDETGSTRIDHYWAKVFQKKTLSGTEMFPYLKKLIKAVLTLSHANADVERSLSVNKQAIGTNRTLLTPESLNGIRQVKDAVAAEDGKIHAMDFNKEFISCIRRAHEK
;
A
#
# COMPACT_ATOMS: atom_id res chain seq x y z
N MET A 1 17.38 27.75 -1.91
CA MET A 1 16.16 27.00 -2.26
C MET A 1 16.18 26.90 -3.76
N GLU A 2 16.47 25.71 -4.29
CA GLU A 2 16.34 25.49 -5.73
C GLU A 2 14.85 25.53 -6.06
N ILE A 3 14.47 26.49 -6.88
CA ILE A 3 13.12 26.63 -7.42
C ILE A 3 13.20 26.31 -8.90
N GLY A 4 12.20 25.59 -9.40
CA GLY A 4 12.15 25.20 -10.82
C GLY A 4 12.18 26.43 -11.73
N GLU A 5 12.72 26.24 -12.93
CA GLU A 5 12.91 27.29 -13.95
C GLU A 5 11.63 28.12 -14.17
N GLN A 6 10.48 27.44 -14.29
CA GLN A 6 9.18 28.08 -14.47
C GLN A 6 8.81 29.02 -13.31
N THR A 7 8.97 28.57 -12.06
CA THR A 7 8.70 29.37 -10.86
C THR A 7 9.65 30.57 -10.78
N ARG A 8 10.90 30.41 -11.23
CA ARG A 8 11.89 31.49 -11.25
C ARG A 8 11.53 32.58 -12.26
N THR A 9 11.09 32.19 -13.45
CA THR A 9 10.63 33.11 -14.49
C THR A 9 9.40 33.89 -14.03
N THR A 10 8.42 33.23 -13.40
CA THR A 10 7.21 33.89 -12.86
C THR A 10 7.51 34.80 -11.66
N LEU A 11 8.53 34.51 -10.85
CA LEU A 11 8.93 35.40 -9.77
C LEU A 11 9.70 36.62 -10.29
N SER A 12 10.45 36.49 -11.39
CA SER A 12 11.22 37.59 -11.97
C SER A 12 10.37 38.72 -12.55
N THR A 13 9.08 38.48 -12.80
CA THR A 13 8.12 39.50 -13.27
C THR A 13 7.57 40.38 -12.13
N LEU A 14 7.87 40.03 -10.87
CA LEU A 14 7.41 40.77 -9.68
C LEU A 14 8.53 41.67 -9.13
N GLU A 15 8.16 42.73 -8.42
CA GLU A 15 9.10 43.61 -7.72
C GLU A 15 9.93 42.85 -6.66
N PRO A 16 11.22 43.19 -6.43
CA PRO A 16 12.13 42.43 -5.56
C PRO A 16 11.63 42.24 -4.12
N ASN A 17 10.85 43.19 -3.60
CA ASN A 17 10.25 43.11 -2.28
C ASN A 17 9.03 42.18 -2.24
N GLN A 18 8.29 42.07 -3.35
CA GLN A 18 7.15 41.17 -3.48
C GLN A 18 7.55 39.73 -3.78
N GLN A 19 8.74 39.50 -4.36
CA GLN A 19 9.31 38.16 -4.58
C GLN A 19 9.61 37.42 -3.26
N LYS A 20 9.97 38.15 -2.19
CA LYS A 20 10.35 37.55 -0.90
C LYS A 20 9.18 36.91 -0.18
N ILE A 21 7.97 37.44 -0.33
CA ILE A 21 6.74 36.98 0.34
C ILE A 21 6.38 35.53 -0.05
N PRO A 22 6.22 35.17 -1.34
CA PRO A 22 5.92 33.79 -1.73
C PRO A 22 7.07 32.83 -1.43
N LEU A 23 8.34 33.27 -1.53
CA LEU A 23 9.50 32.46 -1.16
C LEU A 23 9.52 32.11 0.33
N GLN A 24 9.19 33.08 1.20
CA GLN A 24 9.03 32.84 2.63
C GLN A 24 7.84 31.93 2.91
N GLY A 25 6.73 32.08 2.19
CA GLY A 25 5.56 31.20 2.28
C GLY A 25 5.87 29.75 1.92
N VAL A 26 6.56 29.51 0.79
CA VAL A 26 7.00 28.17 0.37
C VAL A 26 7.96 27.57 1.38
N ARG A 27 8.92 28.36 1.88
CA ARG A 27 9.85 27.89 2.92
C ARG A 27 9.11 27.51 4.21
N ALA A 28 8.19 28.35 4.68
CA ALA A 28 7.39 28.09 5.87
C ALA A 28 6.49 26.86 5.70
N PHE A 29 5.90 26.69 4.53
CA PHE A 29 5.13 25.50 4.17
C PHE A 29 5.99 24.24 4.21
N LEU A 30 7.14 24.22 3.52
CA LEU A 30 8.05 23.08 3.52
C LEU A 30 8.51 22.75 4.94
N GLN A 31 8.88 23.75 5.74
CA GLN A 31 9.26 23.55 7.14
C GLN A 31 8.12 22.96 7.98
N SER A 32 6.89 23.44 7.79
CA SER A 32 5.72 22.96 8.55
C SER A 32 5.35 21.54 8.14
N THR A 33 5.33 21.25 6.84
CA THR A 33 5.08 19.92 6.29
C THR A 33 6.18 18.95 6.72
N THR A 34 7.45 19.32 6.67
CA THR A 34 8.55 18.47 7.15
C THR A 34 8.44 18.21 8.67
N LYS A 35 8.15 19.23 9.50
CA LYS A 35 7.91 19.02 10.94
C LYS A 35 6.72 18.09 11.20
N TYR A 36 5.64 18.24 10.44
CA TYR A 36 4.48 17.37 10.52
C TYR A 36 4.82 15.93 10.11
N LEU A 37 5.52 15.76 8.98
CA LEU A 37 5.94 14.45 8.49
C LEU A 37 6.90 13.78 9.45
N VAL A 38 7.89 14.48 10.01
CA VAL A 38 8.83 13.91 10.97
C VAL A 38 8.14 13.45 12.26
N THR A 39 7.12 14.17 12.74
CA THR A 39 6.37 13.78 13.95
C THR A 39 5.38 12.63 13.71
N ARG A 40 4.95 12.41 12.47
CA ARG A 40 3.92 11.42 12.10
C ARG A 40 4.47 10.17 11.41
N LEU A 41 5.59 10.31 10.69
CA LEU A 41 6.22 9.19 10.00
C LEU A 41 6.98 8.33 11.01
N PRO A 42 6.88 7.01 10.92
CA PRO A 42 7.62 6.08 11.77
C PRO A 42 9.09 5.97 11.33
N ILE A 43 9.79 7.11 11.19
CA ILE A 43 11.19 7.20 10.70
C ILE A 43 12.14 6.43 11.65
N GLY A 44 11.78 6.34 12.94
CA GLY A 44 12.50 5.58 13.95
C GLY A 44 11.93 4.19 14.24
N ASP A 45 10.83 3.77 13.58
CA ASP A 45 10.25 2.47 13.86
C ASP A 45 11.13 1.37 13.23
N THR A 46 11.71 0.57 14.11
CA THR A 46 12.54 -0.57 13.73
C THR A 46 11.80 -1.56 12.85
N PHE A 47 10.49 -1.75 13.04
CA PHE A 47 9.69 -2.68 12.25
C PHE A 47 9.54 -2.19 10.81
N VAL A 48 9.12 -0.94 10.60
CA VAL A 48 8.97 -0.35 9.26
C VAL A 48 10.30 -0.31 8.53
N ARG A 49 11.39 0.01 9.23
CA ARG A 49 12.73 -0.06 8.67
C ARG A 49 13.09 -1.49 8.25
N ASP A 50 12.78 -2.48 9.07
CA ASP A 50 13.07 -3.87 8.75
C ASP A 50 12.28 -4.35 7.53
N LEU A 51 11.08 -3.81 7.26
CA LEU A 51 10.30 -4.16 6.05
C LEU A 51 10.99 -3.79 4.74
N THR A 52 11.96 -2.87 4.76
CA THR A 52 12.72 -2.48 3.56
C THR A 52 13.50 -3.64 2.94
N VAL A 53 13.84 -4.67 3.73
CA VAL A 53 14.55 -5.87 3.24
C VAL A 53 13.71 -6.72 2.30
N LEU A 54 12.39 -6.51 2.25
CA LEU A 54 11.50 -7.22 1.33
C LEU A 54 11.63 -6.74 -0.12
N HIS A 55 12.33 -5.62 -0.35
CA HIS A 55 12.58 -5.11 -1.69
C HIS A 55 13.58 -6.02 -2.43
N PRO A 56 13.36 -6.39 -3.71
CA PRO A 56 14.24 -7.28 -4.46
C PRO A 56 15.72 -6.87 -4.44
N LYS A 57 15.99 -5.57 -4.62
CA LYS A 57 17.35 -4.99 -4.54
C LYS A 57 18.05 -5.14 -3.18
N MET A 58 17.33 -5.52 -2.12
CA MET A 58 17.87 -5.70 -0.77
C MET A 58 18.13 -7.17 -0.43
N GLN A 59 18.03 -8.09 -1.40
CA GLN A 59 18.26 -9.53 -1.21
C GLN A 59 19.65 -9.84 -0.63
N GLU A 60 20.69 -9.19 -1.15
CA GLU A 60 22.10 -9.45 -0.78
C GLU A 60 22.55 -8.75 0.51
N VAL A 61 21.65 -8.03 1.19
CA VAL A 61 22.04 -7.25 2.36
C VAL A 61 22.32 -8.17 3.56
N GLU A 62 23.52 -8.06 4.13
CA GLU A 62 23.97 -8.87 5.28
C GLU A 62 23.06 -8.73 6.52
N CYS A 63 22.37 -7.60 6.67
CA CYS A 63 21.45 -7.39 7.79
C CYS A 63 20.06 -8.04 7.60
N GLY A 64 19.77 -8.61 6.41
CA GLY A 64 18.47 -9.20 6.06
C GLY A 64 17.99 -10.27 7.03
N GLU A 65 18.88 -11.17 7.48
CA GLU A 65 18.56 -12.20 8.47
C GLU A 65 18.06 -11.60 9.79
N ARG A 66 18.73 -10.55 10.28
CA ARG A 66 18.35 -9.93 11.56
C ARG A 66 17.01 -9.22 11.43
N CYS A 67 16.76 -8.59 10.29
CA CYS A 67 15.50 -7.93 9.98
C CYS A 67 14.35 -8.94 9.92
N ILE A 68 14.48 -10.05 9.16
CA ILE A 68 13.39 -11.03 9.03
C ILE A 68 13.08 -11.71 10.36
N ARG A 69 14.12 -11.97 11.19
CA ARG A 69 13.95 -12.50 12.54
C ARG A 69 13.14 -11.54 13.42
N ARG A 70 13.47 -10.25 13.40
CA ARG A 70 12.74 -9.22 14.16
C ARG A 70 11.29 -9.07 13.67
N ILE A 71 11.06 -9.15 12.36
CA ILE A 71 9.71 -9.12 11.77
C ILE A 71 8.89 -10.32 12.27
N ALA A 72 9.46 -11.53 12.25
CA ALA A 72 8.79 -12.73 12.73
C ALA A 72 8.44 -12.63 14.23
N GLN A 73 9.36 -12.15 15.06
CA GLN A 73 9.13 -11.93 16.50
C GLN A 73 8.02 -10.90 16.79
N LYS A 74 7.83 -9.92 15.91
CA LYS A 74 6.77 -8.91 16.04
C LYS A 74 5.41 -9.41 15.56
N LEU A 75 5.33 -10.58 14.93
CA LEU A 75 4.11 -11.18 14.37
C LEU A 75 3.84 -12.59 14.94
N PRO A 76 3.72 -12.75 16.28
CA PRO A 76 3.50 -14.05 16.93
C PRO A 76 2.19 -14.74 16.51
N GLN A 77 1.21 -13.96 16.04
CA GLN A 77 -0.07 -14.47 15.53
C GLN A 77 0.08 -15.21 14.18
N VAL A 78 1.17 -14.95 13.44
CA VAL A 78 1.43 -15.56 12.13
C VAL A 78 2.48 -16.66 12.25
N ILE A 79 3.58 -16.39 12.93
CA ILE A 79 4.72 -17.29 13.11
C ILE A 79 4.93 -17.47 14.61
N LYS A 80 4.92 -18.72 15.07
CA LYS A 80 5.20 -19.04 16.47
C LYS A 80 6.71 -19.01 16.74
N ASP A 81 7.12 -18.88 17.99
CA ASP A 81 8.54 -18.77 18.37
C ASP A 81 9.40 -19.96 17.94
N ASP A 82 8.82 -21.17 17.92
CA ASP A 82 9.45 -22.40 17.44
C ASP A 82 9.71 -22.41 15.93
N GLN A 83 9.00 -21.58 15.16
CA GLN A 83 9.08 -21.49 13.70
C GLN A 83 10.03 -20.39 13.21
N ILE A 84 10.49 -19.50 14.10
CA ILE A 84 11.41 -18.39 13.76
C ILE A 84 12.72 -18.89 13.13
N PRO A 85 13.38 -19.95 13.65
CA PRO A 85 14.60 -20.48 13.04
C PRO A 85 14.36 -20.94 11.59
N SER A 86 13.25 -21.63 11.34
CA SER A 86 12.88 -22.10 9.98
C SER A 86 12.67 -20.94 9.00
N VAL A 87 12.06 -19.84 9.43
CA VAL A 87 11.93 -18.61 8.62
C VAL A 87 13.29 -18.04 8.25
N VAL A 88 14.22 -18.03 9.20
CA VAL A 88 15.58 -17.51 8.99
C VAL A 88 16.36 -18.41 8.02
N ASP A 89 16.23 -19.72 8.15
CA ASP A 89 16.89 -20.67 7.25
C ASP A 89 16.35 -20.57 5.82
N GLU A 90 15.02 -20.42 5.66
CA GLU A 90 14.39 -20.15 4.37
C GLU A 90 14.84 -18.81 3.76
N TRP A 91 15.03 -17.77 4.59
CA TRP A 91 15.57 -16.50 4.13
C TRP A 91 16.99 -16.65 3.59
N LYS A 92 17.86 -17.38 4.29
CA LYS A 92 19.22 -17.66 3.81
C LYS A 92 19.20 -18.41 2.49
N LEU A 93 18.32 -19.41 2.36
CA LEU A 93 18.15 -20.13 1.11
C LEU A 93 17.73 -19.18 -0.03
N TYR A 94 16.80 -18.28 0.24
CA TYR A 94 16.36 -17.24 -0.69
C TYR A 94 17.51 -16.30 -1.12
N GLN A 95 18.40 -15.90 -0.19
CA GLN A 95 19.55 -15.05 -0.53
C GLN A 95 20.49 -15.68 -1.55
N HIS A 96 20.59 -17.02 -1.58
CA HIS A 96 21.44 -17.76 -2.52
C HIS A 96 20.71 -18.14 -3.82
N GLN A 97 19.44 -17.74 -4.00
CA GLN A 97 18.72 -17.98 -5.24
C GLN A 97 19.06 -16.93 -6.29
N GLU A 98 19.34 -17.38 -7.51
CA GLU A 98 19.35 -16.48 -8.67
C GLU A 98 17.93 -16.02 -8.97
N ILE A 99 17.74 -14.69 -8.98
CA ILE A 99 16.48 -14.02 -9.25
C ILE A 99 16.65 -13.23 -10.54
N PRO A 100 15.90 -13.57 -11.61
CA PRO A 100 15.97 -12.83 -12.86
C PRO A 100 15.58 -11.36 -12.67
N GLU A 101 16.31 -10.44 -13.29
CA GLU A 101 16.05 -9.00 -13.18
C GLU A 101 14.63 -8.63 -13.68
N ASP A 102 14.13 -9.38 -14.66
CA ASP A 102 12.80 -9.25 -15.27
C ASP A 102 11.64 -9.50 -14.28
N TRP A 103 11.94 -10.02 -13.07
CA TRP A 103 10.92 -10.24 -12.05
C TRP A 103 10.56 -8.97 -11.28
N TYR A 104 11.43 -7.95 -11.31
CA TYR A 104 11.23 -6.70 -10.58
C TYR A 104 11.49 -5.43 -11.39
N LYS A 105 12.16 -5.52 -12.55
CA LYS A 105 12.26 -4.42 -13.52
C LYS A 105 11.26 -4.67 -14.65
N THR A 106 10.47 -3.66 -14.99
CA THR A 106 9.61 -3.66 -16.19
C THR A 106 10.07 -2.53 -17.11
N ASP A 107 10.23 -2.83 -18.41
CA ASP A 107 10.96 -1.98 -19.36
C ASP A 107 10.33 -0.60 -19.64
N GLU A 108 9.04 -0.38 -19.36
CA GLU A 108 8.35 0.76 -19.97
C GLU A 108 8.05 1.95 -19.05
N THR A 109 7.89 1.84 -17.72
CA THR A 109 7.78 3.02 -16.81
C THR A 109 7.54 2.72 -15.32
N GLY A 110 7.43 1.45 -14.89
CA GLY A 110 7.01 1.15 -13.52
C GLY A 110 7.68 -0.10 -12.92
N SER A 111 8.17 0.02 -11.69
CA SER A 111 8.55 -1.12 -10.86
C SER A 111 7.36 -2.08 -10.77
N THR A 112 7.59 -3.38 -10.96
CA THR A 112 6.56 -4.40 -10.68
C THR A 112 6.14 -4.29 -9.22
N ARG A 113 4.83 -4.44 -8.92
CA ARG A 113 4.38 -4.43 -7.52
C ARG A 113 5.07 -5.55 -6.74
N ILE A 114 5.43 -5.26 -5.50
CA ILE A 114 6.20 -6.15 -4.62
C ILE A 114 5.48 -7.49 -4.35
N ASP A 115 4.15 -7.51 -4.36
CA ASP A 115 3.35 -8.72 -4.18
C ASP A 115 3.44 -9.67 -5.38
N HIS A 116 3.47 -9.16 -6.60
CA HIS A 116 3.68 -9.97 -7.80
C HIS A 116 5.09 -10.59 -7.82
N TYR A 117 6.08 -9.83 -7.38
CA TYR A 117 7.45 -10.33 -7.21
C TYR A 117 7.49 -11.52 -6.25
N TRP A 118 6.98 -11.36 -5.02
CA TRP A 118 6.99 -12.43 -4.03
C TRP A 118 6.13 -13.62 -4.44
N ALA A 119 5.05 -13.40 -5.20
CA ALA A 119 4.26 -14.49 -5.77
C ALA A 119 5.10 -15.38 -6.71
N LYS A 120 5.98 -14.80 -7.55
CA LYS A 120 6.90 -15.56 -8.40
C LYS A 120 7.95 -16.31 -7.58
N VAL A 121 8.50 -15.69 -6.53
CA VAL A 121 9.45 -16.34 -5.61
C VAL A 121 8.83 -17.58 -4.96
N PHE A 122 7.58 -17.48 -4.49
CA PHE A 122 6.89 -18.60 -3.84
C PHE A 122 6.41 -19.69 -4.79
N GLN A 123 6.47 -19.48 -6.11
CA GLN A 123 6.20 -20.53 -7.10
C GLN A 123 7.40 -21.46 -7.29
N LYS A 124 8.61 -21.08 -6.84
CA LYS A 124 9.77 -21.97 -6.86
C LYS A 124 9.50 -23.19 -5.96
N LYS A 125 9.75 -24.37 -6.52
CA LYS A 125 9.61 -25.66 -5.85
C LYS A 125 10.96 -26.33 -5.71
N THR A 126 11.10 -27.16 -4.68
CA THR A 126 12.26 -28.05 -4.54
C THR A 126 12.27 -29.10 -5.66
N LEU A 127 13.38 -29.81 -5.83
CA LEU A 127 13.50 -30.94 -6.76
C LEU A 127 12.45 -32.03 -6.52
N SER A 128 11.95 -32.14 -5.28
CA SER A 128 10.89 -33.07 -4.88
C SER A 128 9.47 -32.54 -5.14
N GLY A 129 9.33 -31.35 -5.71
CA GLY A 129 8.04 -30.73 -6.01
C GLY A 129 7.32 -30.08 -4.82
N THR A 130 7.97 -30.03 -3.65
CA THR A 130 7.44 -29.35 -2.45
C THR A 130 7.70 -27.85 -2.48
N GLU A 131 6.86 -27.07 -1.78
CA GLU A 131 7.05 -25.62 -1.66
C GLU A 131 8.41 -25.33 -1.01
N MET A 132 9.22 -24.46 -1.62
CA MET A 132 10.57 -24.16 -1.14
C MET A 132 10.60 -23.24 0.09
N PHE A 133 9.55 -22.42 0.27
CA PHE A 133 9.50 -21.35 1.28
C PHE A 133 8.16 -21.30 2.06
N PRO A 134 7.72 -22.37 2.72
CA PRO A 134 6.41 -22.40 3.38
C PRO A 134 6.26 -21.38 4.52
N TYR A 135 7.27 -21.23 5.40
CA TYR A 135 7.16 -20.34 6.56
C TYR A 135 7.37 -18.87 6.17
N LEU A 136 8.34 -18.61 5.29
CA LEU A 136 8.64 -17.29 4.77
C LEU A 136 7.47 -16.73 3.94
N LYS A 137 6.83 -17.57 3.11
CA LYS A 137 5.59 -17.21 2.39
C LYS A 137 4.50 -16.74 3.32
N LYS A 138 4.28 -17.44 4.44
CA LYS A 138 3.26 -17.09 5.42
C LYS A 138 3.56 -15.74 6.06
N LEU A 139 4.80 -15.50 6.47
CA LEU A 139 5.23 -14.24 7.09
C LEU A 139 5.09 -13.06 6.12
N ILE A 140 5.63 -13.19 4.91
CA ILE A 140 5.64 -12.10 3.92
C ILE A 140 4.23 -11.74 3.48
N LYS A 141 3.35 -12.72 3.26
CA LYS A 141 1.94 -12.44 2.95
C LYS A 141 1.27 -11.60 4.04
N ALA A 142 1.47 -11.96 5.31
CA ALA A 142 0.90 -11.19 6.41
C ALA A 142 1.46 -9.76 6.45
N VAL A 143 2.76 -9.59 6.27
CA VAL A 143 3.40 -8.28 6.27
C VAL A 143 2.90 -7.39 5.13
N LEU A 144 2.79 -7.93 3.90
CA LEU A 144 2.32 -7.17 2.74
C LEU A 144 0.84 -6.74 2.86
N THR A 145 0.05 -7.39 3.73
CA THR A 145 -1.31 -6.93 4.05
C THR A 145 -1.35 -5.74 5.02
N LEU A 146 -0.29 -5.53 5.82
CA LEU A 146 -0.23 -4.43 6.80
C LEU A 146 0.02 -3.08 6.14
N SER A 147 0.83 -3.04 5.07
CA SER A 147 1.30 -1.79 4.44
C SER A 147 0.20 -0.95 3.78
N HIS A 148 -0.99 -1.52 3.53
CA HIS A 148 -2.09 -0.84 2.84
C HIS A 148 -3.20 -0.31 3.76
N ALA A 149 -3.16 -0.62 5.06
CA ALA A 149 -4.32 -0.48 5.93
C ALA A 149 -4.89 0.95 6.06
N ASN A 150 -4.08 2.00 5.88
CA ASN A 150 -4.56 3.38 6.05
C ASN A 150 -4.99 4.05 4.75
N ALA A 151 -4.35 3.77 3.61
CA ALA A 151 -4.68 4.46 2.36
C ALA A 151 -6.07 4.06 1.83
N ASP A 152 -6.44 2.80 1.96
CA ASP A 152 -7.75 2.32 1.52
C ASP A 152 -8.86 2.76 2.48
N VAL A 153 -8.58 2.79 3.80
CA VAL A 153 -9.49 3.36 4.79
C VAL A 153 -9.71 4.85 4.54
N GLU A 154 -8.66 5.63 4.32
CA GLU A 154 -8.75 7.06 4.00
C GLU A 154 -9.49 7.32 2.68
N ARG A 155 -9.24 6.51 1.64
CA ARG A 155 -10.00 6.57 0.38
C ARG A 155 -11.49 6.30 0.65
N SER A 156 -11.81 5.27 1.43
CA SER A 156 -13.20 4.94 1.78
C SER A 156 -13.88 6.05 2.60
N LEU A 157 -13.14 6.73 3.48
CA LEU A 157 -13.63 7.85 4.29
C LEU A 157 -13.83 9.11 3.42
N SER A 158 -12.98 9.35 2.42
CA SER A 158 -13.16 10.43 1.45
C SER A 158 -14.42 10.20 0.60
N VAL A 159 -14.66 8.96 0.18
CA VAL A 159 -15.90 8.58 -0.53
C VAL A 159 -17.13 8.80 0.38
N ASN A 160 -17.04 8.47 1.67
CA ASN A 160 -18.11 8.78 2.62
C ASN A 160 -18.33 10.27 2.78
N LYS A 161 -17.26 11.04 2.89
CA LYS A 161 -17.34 12.51 2.99
C LYS A 161 -18.04 13.10 1.76
N GLN A 162 -17.81 12.55 0.57
CA GLN A 162 -18.53 12.95 -0.65
C GLN A 162 -20.01 12.54 -0.59
N ALA A 163 -20.32 11.33 -0.11
CA ALA A 163 -21.70 10.84 0.01
C ALA A 163 -22.53 11.63 1.04
N ILE A 164 -21.88 12.12 2.11
CA ILE A 164 -22.49 12.88 3.20
C ILE A 164 -22.51 14.40 2.89
N GLY A 165 -21.50 14.90 2.18
CA GLY A 165 -21.08 16.30 2.30
C GLY A 165 -21.55 17.31 1.25
N THR A 166 -22.44 17.00 0.31
CA THR A 166 -22.89 18.06 -0.63
C THR A 166 -24.37 18.03 -1.02
N ASN A 167 -25.15 16.99 -0.73
CA ASN A 167 -26.61 16.99 -1.02
C ASN A 167 -27.45 15.93 -0.27
N ARG A 168 -26.93 15.30 0.81
CA ARG A 168 -27.65 14.22 1.50
C ARG A 168 -27.45 14.26 3.00
N THR A 169 -28.21 15.14 3.65
CA THR A 169 -28.06 15.45 5.08
C THR A 169 -28.50 14.32 6.02
N LEU A 170 -29.04 13.19 5.56
CA LEU A 170 -29.44 12.06 6.43
C LEU A 170 -29.38 10.71 5.69
N LEU A 171 -28.19 10.24 5.33
CA LEU A 171 -28.03 8.79 5.06
C LEU A 171 -27.84 8.09 6.40
N THR A 172 -28.76 7.19 6.76
CA THR A 172 -28.56 6.31 7.91
C THR A 172 -27.33 5.42 7.67
N PRO A 173 -26.66 4.92 8.74
CA PRO A 173 -25.51 4.02 8.60
C PRO A 173 -25.79 2.82 7.69
N GLU A 174 -27.01 2.28 7.72
CA GLU A 174 -27.46 1.16 6.89
C GLU A 174 -27.48 1.54 5.41
N SER A 175 -28.01 2.72 5.09
CA SER A 175 -28.05 3.24 3.71
C SER A 175 -26.64 3.51 3.17
N LEU A 176 -25.74 4.02 4.02
CA LEU A 176 -24.34 4.25 3.67
C LEU A 176 -23.60 2.92 3.42
N ASN A 177 -23.83 1.91 4.26
CA ASN A 177 -23.26 0.57 4.08
C ASN A 177 -23.77 -0.11 2.81
N GLY A 178 -25.06 0.02 2.48
CA GLY A 178 -25.63 -0.51 1.24
C GLY A 178 -25.00 0.13 -0.01
N ILE A 179 -24.86 1.46 -0.03
CA ILE A 179 -24.20 2.17 -1.14
C ILE A 179 -22.74 1.73 -1.29
N ARG A 180 -22.03 1.53 -0.16
CA ARG A 180 -20.65 1.04 -0.17
C ARG A 180 -20.52 -0.34 -0.77
N GLN A 181 -21.31 -1.31 -0.32
CA GLN A 181 -21.27 -2.68 -0.83
C GLN A 181 -21.47 -2.73 -2.35
N VAL A 182 -22.44 -1.96 -2.86
CA VAL A 182 -22.68 -1.88 -4.31
C VAL A 182 -21.50 -1.23 -5.03
N LYS A 183 -20.97 -0.12 -4.52
CA LYS A 183 -19.85 0.59 -5.15
C LYS A 183 -18.57 -0.25 -5.17
N ASP A 184 -18.28 -0.95 -4.07
CA ASP A 184 -17.11 -1.83 -3.94
C ASP A 184 -17.24 -3.04 -4.87
N ALA A 185 -18.42 -3.63 -4.98
CA ALA A 185 -18.67 -4.73 -5.92
C ALA A 185 -18.52 -4.27 -7.39
N VAL A 186 -19.02 -3.09 -7.75
CA VAL A 186 -18.83 -2.52 -9.09
C VAL A 186 -17.35 -2.23 -9.38
N ALA A 187 -16.60 -1.76 -8.38
CA ALA A 187 -15.17 -1.49 -8.51
C ALA A 187 -14.34 -2.77 -8.66
N ALA A 188 -14.74 -3.88 -8.02
CA ALA A 188 -14.09 -5.18 -8.18
C ALA A 188 -14.15 -5.70 -9.62
N GLU A 189 -15.20 -5.36 -10.36
CA GLU A 189 -15.38 -5.68 -11.78
C GLU A 189 -14.81 -4.61 -12.73
N ASP A 190 -13.85 -3.80 -12.27
CA ASP A 190 -13.22 -2.74 -13.07
C ASP A 190 -14.25 -1.72 -13.62
N GLY A 191 -15.34 -1.50 -12.88
CA GLY A 191 -16.44 -0.61 -13.29
C GLY A 191 -17.35 -1.18 -14.37
N LYS A 192 -17.20 -2.45 -14.76
CA LYS A 192 -18.02 -3.11 -15.78
C LYS A 192 -19.34 -3.60 -15.18
N ILE A 193 -20.27 -2.66 -15.00
CA ILE A 193 -21.61 -2.93 -14.45
C ILE A 193 -22.37 -3.99 -15.27
N HIS A 194 -22.11 -4.07 -16.59
CA HIS A 194 -22.73 -5.04 -17.50
C HIS A 194 -22.24 -6.50 -17.28
N ALA A 195 -21.12 -6.68 -16.59
CA ALA A 195 -20.57 -8.00 -16.27
C ALA A 195 -21.03 -8.50 -14.89
N MET A 196 -21.77 -7.69 -14.13
CA MET A 196 -22.29 -8.09 -12.82
C MET A 196 -23.53 -8.96 -12.96
N ASP A 197 -23.50 -10.13 -12.33
CA ASP A 197 -24.65 -11.02 -12.22
C ASP A 197 -25.67 -10.46 -11.21
N PHE A 198 -26.68 -9.74 -11.71
CA PHE A 198 -27.80 -9.29 -10.90
C PHE A 198 -28.77 -10.44 -10.66
N ASN A 199 -28.83 -10.97 -9.44
CA ASN A 199 -29.81 -12.00 -9.10
C ASN A 199 -31.26 -11.41 -9.12
N LYS A 200 -32.25 -12.27 -9.33
CA LYS A 200 -33.68 -11.86 -9.37
C LYS A 200 -34.15 -11.24 -8.05
N GLU A 201 -33.56 -11.63 -6.94
CA GLU A 201 -33.87 -11.13 -5.60
C GLU A 201 -33.48 -9.64 -5.47
N PHE A 202 -32.31 -9.25 -5.98
CA PHE A 202 -31.80 -7.87 -5.95
C PHE A 202 -32.71 -6.93 -6.75
N ILE A 203 -33.16 -7.36 -7.94
CA ILE A 203 -34.13 -6.63 -8.75
C ILE A 203 -35.47 -6.49 -8.01
N SER A 204 -35.90 -7.52 -7.28
CA SER A 204 -37.14 -7.48 -6.49
C SER A 204 -37.05 -6.53 -5.29
N CYS A 205 -35.87 -6.43 -4.65
CA CYS A 205 -35.62 -5.50 -3.55
C CYS A 205 -35.69 -4.03 -4.01
N ILE A 206 -35.15 -3.73 -5.20
CA ILE A 206 -35.22 -2.37 -5.77
C ILE A 206 -36.67 -1.97 -6.09
N ARG A 207 -37.48 -2.87 -6.68
CA ARG A 207 -38.90 -2.58 -6.95
C ARG A 207 -39.66 -2.25 -5.66
N ARG A 208 -39.47 -3.06 -4.62
CA ARG A 208 -40.11 -2.85 -3.32
C ARG A 208 -39.66 -1.57 -2.60
N ALA A 209 -38.44 -1.10 -2.85
CA ALA A 209 -37.94 0.15 -2.27
C ALA A 209 -38.65 1.40 -2.84
N HIS A 210 -39.22 1.31 -4.05
CA HIS A 210 -39.98 2.38 -4.70
C HIS A 210 -41.50 2.27 -4.53
N GLU A 211 -42.00 1.23 -3.85
CA GLU A 211 -43.43 1.02 -3.57
C GLU A 211 -43.90 1.74 -2.28
N LYS A 212 -43.13 2.71 -1.77
CA LYS A 212 -43.52 3.59 -0.65
C LYS A 212 -43.66 5.03 -1.10
#